data_AF-A0A559KHB7-F1
#
_entry.id   AF-A0A559KHB7-F1
#
_cell.length_a   1.000
_cell.length_b   1.000
_cell.length_c   1.000
_cell.angle_alpha   90.00
_cell.angle_beta   90.00
_cell.angle_gamma   90.00
#
_symmetry.space_group_name_H-M   'P 1'
#
loop_
_entity.id
_entity.type
_entity.pdbx_description
1 polymer ?
#
loop_
_entity_poly.entity_id
_entity_poly.type
_entity_poly.pdbx_seq_one_letter_code
_entity_poly.pdbx_strand_id
1 'polypeptide(L)' 'MIDNLESNYNCASAGTDLHELQSQLDALQSSDTDNLDTQQQVNRLENQIRFIKNKCDIHP' A
#
# COMPACT_ATOMS: atom_id res chain seq x y z
N MET A 1 0.40 2.99 -10.98
CA MET A 1 -0.60 3.60 -10.07
C MET A 1 -1.84 2.72 -10.10
N ILE A 2 -2.22 2.11 -8.98
CA ILE A 2 -3.49 1.39 -8.86
C ILE A 2 -4.59 2.45 -8.84
N ASP A 3 -4.97 2.90 -10.02
CA ASP A 3 -5.98 3.96 -10.26
C ASP A 3 -7.40 3.40 -10.29
N ASN A 4 -7.57 2.11 -10.00
CA ASN A 4 -8.87 1.45 -10.03
C ASN A 4 -8.89 0.40 -8.94
N LEU A 5 -9.17 0.89 -7.74
CA LEU A 5 -9.60 0.08 -6.61
C LEU A 5 -11.05 -0.36 -6.85
N GLU A 6 -11.27 -0.97 -8.01
CA GLU A 6 -12.52 -1.62 -8.36
C GLU A 6 -12.81 -2.64 -7.27
N SER A 7 -14.08 -2.73 -6.90
CA SER A 7 -14.63 -3.70 -5.97
C SER A 7 -14.31 -5.19 -6.30
N ASN A 8 -13.47 -5.47 -7.31
CA ASN A 8 -12.94 -6.77 -7.74
C ASN A 8 -11.50 -7.13 -7.30
N TYR A 9 -10.79 -6.31 -6.50
CA TYR A 9 -9.52 -6.76 -5.89
C TYR A 9 -9.62 -8.18 -5.28
N ASN A 10 -8.73 -9.07 -5.69
CA ASN A 10 -8.72 -10.49 -5.33
C ASN A 10 -7.87 -10.74 -4.07
N CYS A 11 -8.53 -11.10 -2.98
CA CYS A 11 -7.89 -11.35 -1.69
C CYS A 11 -6.94 -12.56 -1.66
N ALA A 12 -6.97 -13.45 -2.66
CA ALA A 12 -6.01 -14.56 -2.74
C ALA A 12 -4.56 -14.08 -2.90
N SER A 13 -4.34 -12.90 -3.47
CA SER A 13 -3.01 -12.28 -3.63
C SER A 13 -2.65 -11.32 -2.49
N ALA A 14 -3.55 -11.08 -1.53
CA ALA A 14 -3.40 -10.04 -0.52
C ALA A 14 -2.15 -10.21 0.36
N GLY A 15 -1.73 -11.44 0.65
CA GLY A 15 -0.51 -11.67 1.43
C GLY A 15 0.75 -11.18 0.70
N THR A 16 0.89 -11.53 -0.58
CA THR A 16 2.03 -11.10 -1.41
C THR A 16 1.98 -9.61 -1.67
N ASP A 17 0.81 -9.08 -2.03
CA ASP A 17 0.63 -7.66 -2.34
C ASP A 17 0.91 -6.79 -1.12
N LEU A 18 0.43 -7.19 0.07
CA LEU A 18 0.72 -6.46 1.31
C LEU A 18 2.22 -6.46 1.62
N HIS A 19 2.92 -7.58 1.42
CA HIS A 19 4.35 -7.66 1.64
C HIS A 19 5.12 -6.72 0.69
N GLU A 20 4.75 -6.70 -0.58
CA GLU A 20 5.38 -5.82 -1.57
C GLU A 20 5.09 -4.34 -1.29
N LEU A 21 3.85 -3.99 -0.93
CA LEU A 21 3.47 -2.62 -0.57
C LEU A 21 4.17 -2.14 0.70
N GLN A 22 4.34 -3.01 1.70
CA GLN A 22 5.08 -2.71 2.93
C GLN A 22 6.56 -2.50 2.64
N SER A 23 7.18 -3.35 1.82
CA SER A 23 8.58 -3.18 1.45
C SER A 23 8.82 -1.87 0.68
N GLN A 24 7.89 -1.47 -0.18
CA GLN A 24 7.97 -0.19 -0.89
C GLN A 24 7.80 1.00 0.08
N LEU A 25 6.91 0.87 1.05
CA LEU A 25 6.70 1.89 2.09
C LEU A 25 7.98 2.08 2.92
N ASP A 26 8.58 0.98 3.39
CA ASP A 26 9.81 1.00 4.19
C ASP A 26 10.99 1.59 3.40
N ALA A 27 11.09 1.28 2.10
CA ALA A 27 12.13 1.84 1.23
C ALA A 27 11.99 3.35 1.03
N LEU A 28 10.75 3.84 0.89
CA LEU A 28 10.46 5.27 0.77
C LEU A 28 10.63 6.00 2.11
N GLN A 29 10.28 5.38 3.23
CA GLN A 29 10.46 5.96 4.57
C GLN A 29 11.93 6.00 4.99
N SER A 30 12.72 4.98 4.60
CA SER A 30 14.17 4.95 4.85
C SER A 30 14.95 5.91 3.97
N SER A 31 14.38 6.30 2.82
CA SER A 31 14.92 7.38 1.99
C SER A 31 14.50 8.71 2.61
N ASP A 32 15.33 9.20 3.53
CA ASP A 32 15.22 10.45 4.32
C ASP A 32 15.12 11.72 3.43
N THR A 33 14.07 11.78 2.62
CA THR A 33 13.83 12.83 1.64
C THR A 33 12.52 13.50 2.05
N ASP A 34 12.65 14.64 2.71
CA ASP A 34 11.56 15.54 3.12
C ASP A 34 10.95 16.25 1.87
N ASN A 35 10.61 15.44 0.87
CA ASN A 35 10.07 15.88 -0.39
C ASN A 35 8.57 15.57 -0.40
N LEU A 36 7.78 16.56 -0.76
CA LEU A 36 6.33 16.46 -0.90
C LEU A 36 5.93 15.26 -1.77
N ASP A 37 6.70 14.97 -2.82
CA ASP A 37 6.44 13.84 -3.71
C ASP A 37 6.60 12.49 -3.00
N THR A 38 7.66 12.32 -2.21
CA THR A 38 7.90 11.13 -1.38
C THR A 38 6.76 10.94 -0.37
N GLN A 39 6.34 12.01 0.31
CA GLN A 39 5.21 11.93 1.24
C GLN A 39 3.90 11.59 0.52
N GLN A 40 3.66 12.09 -0.69
CA GLN A 40 2.49 11.69 -1.47
C GLN A 40 2.53 10.22 -1.88
N GLN A 41 3.70 9.69 -2.22
CA GLN A 41 3.88 8.26 -2.52
C GLN A 41 3.63 7.39 -1.29
N VAL A 42 4.18 7.77 -0.13
CA VAL A 42 3.93 7.11 1.17
C VAL A 42 2.42 7.05 1.46
N ASN A 43 1.73 8.19 1.40
CA ASN A 43 0.29 8.27 1.63
C ASN A 43 -0.52 7.38 0.66
N ARG A 44 -0.10 7.27 -0.60
CA ARG A 44 -0.75 6.38 -1.58
C ARG A 44 -0.55 4.91 -1.24
N LEU A 45 0.63 4.51 -0.79
CA LEU A 45 0.91 3.13 -0.38
C LEU A 45 0.13 2.77 0.89
N GLU A 46 0.09 3.65 1.88
CA GLU A 46 -0.66 3.44 3.12
C GLU A 46 -2.17 3.25 2.85
N ASN A 47 -2.73 4.06 1.97
CA ASN A 47 -4.14 3.93 1.57
C ASN A 47 -4.42 2.59 0.87
N GLN A 48 -3.50 2.12 0.02
CA GLN A 48 -3.61 0.82 -0.64
C GLN A 48 -3.55 -0.34 0.36
N ILE A 49 -2.57 -0.30 1.29
CA ILE A 49 -2.44 -1.30 2.36
C ILE A 49 -3.72 -1.35 3.20
N ARG A 50 -4.23 -0.18 3.63
CA ARG A 50 -5.47 -0.09 4.41
C ARG A 50 -6.67 -0.64 3.66
N PHE A 51 -6.79 -0.34 2.38
CA PHE A 51 -7.87 -0.88 1.57
C PHE A 51 -7.81 -2.40 1.47
N ILE A 52 -6.66 -2.98 1.15
CA ILE A 52 -6.49 -4.43 1.03
C ILE A 52 -6.82 -5.11 2.35
N LYS A 53 -6.31 -4.57 3.47
CA LYS A 53 -6.62 -5.07 4.82
C LYS A 53 -8.11 -5.05 5.11
N ASN A 54 -8.76 -3.91 4.89
CA ASN A 54 -10.19 -3.76 5.16
C ASN A 54 -11.05 -4.64 4.24
N LYS A 55 -10.70 -4.73 2.95
CA LYS A 55 -11.48 -5.49 1.97
C LYS A 55 -11.36 -6.99 2.19
N CYS A 56 -10.18 -7.47 2.55
CA CYS A 56 -9.90 -8.88 2.73
C CYS A 56 -10.07 -9.34 4.18
N ASP A 57 -10.59 -8.48 5.06
CA ASP A 57 -10.78 -8.76 6.48
C ASP A 57 -9.48 -9.20 7.18
N ILE A 58 -8.33 -8.68 6.72
CA ILE A 58 -7.01 -9.00 7.23
C ILE A 58 -6.72 -8.06 8.40
N HIS A 59 -6.95 -8.55 9.61
CA HIS A 59 -6.62 -7.89 10.85
C HIS A 59 -5.23 -8.31 11.37
N PRO A 60 -4.51 -7.41 12.06
CA PRO A 60 -3.18 -7.68 12.62
C PRO A 60 -3.19 -8.75 13.71
#